data_AF-A0A2M4AXU7-F1
#
_entry.id   AF-A0A2M4AXU7-F1
#
_cell.length_a   1.000
_cell.length_b   1.000
_cell.length_c   1.000
_cell.angle_alpha   90.00
_cell.angle_beta   90.00
_cell.angle_gamma   90.00
#
_symmetry.space_group_name_H-M   'P 1'
#
loop_
_entity.id
_entity.type
_entity.pdbx_description
1 polymer ?
#
loop_
_entity_poly.entity_id
_entity_poly.type
_entity_poly.pdbx_seq_one_letter_code
_entity_poly.pdbx_strand_id
1 'polypeptide(L)'
;LPSDGDKPKDNEKPLEYTECGFVNVGKSAAALLVLKPSTAVAPSTDYKCYHLRIEESDSKKATIIKGCIYKAQNVCDGKFKVDTVREVFCSQCDQDECNAAGRFISQWKVLSLTFFAIAFYFFK
;
A
#
# COMPACT_ATOMS: atom_id res chain seq x y z
N LEU A 1 33.59 32.55 7.65
CA LEU A 1 32.31 31.84 7.86
C LEU A 1 31.79 31.41 6.49
N PRO A 2 31.90 30.13 6.10
CA PRO A 2 31.26 29.66 4.87
C PRO A 2 29.78 29.38 5.17
N SER A 3 28.91 29.99 4.36
CA SER A 3 27.49 29.64 4.27
C SER A 3 27.40 28.43 3.34
N ASP A 4 27.32 27.23 3.91
CA ASP A 4 27.12 26.01 3.15
C ASP A 4 25.70 26.00 2.56
N GLY A 5 25.65 25.88 1.23
CA GLY A 5 24.45 25.90 0.44
C GLY A 5 23.50 24.75 0.74
N ASP A 6 22.21 25.08 0.77
CA ASP A 6 21.13 24.13 0.59
C ASP A 6 21.28 23.44 -0.77
N LYS A 7 21.79 22.22 -0.76
CA LYS A 7 21.66 21.29 -1.89
C LYS A 7 20.24 20.69 -1.84
N PRO A 8 19.45 20.77 -2.92
CA PRO A 8 18.22 19.99 -3.01
C PRO A 8 18.58 18.51 -2.97
N LYS A 9 18.01 17.76 -2.03
CA LYS A 9 18.08 16.30 -1.98
C LYS A 9 17.16 15.73 -3.07
N ASP A 10 17.61 15.84 -4.32
CA ASP A 10 17.16 14.97 -5.40
C ASP A 10 17.51 13.52 -5.01
N ASN A 11 16.49 12.69 -4.76
CA ASN A 11 16.48 11.20 -4.74
C ASN A 11 15.37 10.60 -3.86
N GLU A 12 14.37 11.36 -3.40
CA GLU A 12 13.12 10.72 -2.98
C GLU A 12 12.33 10.33 -4.24
N LYS A 13 12.34 9.03 -4.59
CA LYS A 13 11.34 8.50 -5.54
C LYS A 13 9.97 8.98 -5.05
N PRO A 14 9.17 9.68 -5.88
CA PRO A 14 7.85 10.12 -5.46
C PRO A 14 7.11 8.92 -4.90
N LEU A 15 6.59 9.07 -3.68
CA LEU A 15 5.86 8.00 -3.02
C LEU A 15 4.75 7.56 -3.98
N GLU A 16 4.81 6.33 -4.49
CA GLU A 16 3.74 5.83 -5.34
C GLU A 16 2.49 5.65 -4.49
N TYR A 17 1.53 6.55 -4.68
CA TYR A 17 0.17 6.49 -4.16
C TYR A 17 -0.81 6.39 -5.34
N THR A 18 -2.02 5.90 -5.06
CA THR A 18 -3.08 5.84 -6.07
C THR A 18 -4.25 6.71 -5.64
N GLU A 19 -4.67 7.62 -6.51
CA GLU A 19 -5.95 8.32 -6.38
C GLU A 19 -7.08 7.49 -7.01
N CYS A 20 -8.19 7.36 -6.29
CA CYS A 20 -9.33 6.57 -6.74
C CYS A 20 -10.26 7.38 -7.65
N GLY A 21 -9.98 7.35 -8.95
CA GLY A 21 -10.90 7.78 -10.01
C GLY A 21 -11.47 6.60 -10.81
N PHE A 22 -12.61 6.83 -11.48
CA PHE A 22 -13.30 5.82 -12.32
C PHE A 22 -12.36 5.10 -13.30
N VAL A 23 -11.42 5.84 -13.91
CA VAL A 23 -10.45 5.31 -14.88
C VAL A 23 -9.43 4.36 -14.22
N ASN A 24 -8.95 4.70 -13.03
CA ASN A 24 -7.94 3.91 -12.32
C ASN A 24 -8.54 2.65 -11.71
N VAL A 25 -9.79 2.74 -11.24
CA VAL A 25 -10.54 1.61 -10.66
C VAL A 25 -10.75 0.53 -11.71
N GLY A 26 -11.29 0.88 -12.88
CA GLY A 26 -11.56 -0.12 -13.92
C GLY A 26 -10.32 -0.91 -14.34
N LYS A 27 -9.19 -0.23 -14.55
CA LYS A 27 -7.92 -0.87 -14.93
C LYS A 27 -7.38 -1.78 -13.84
N SER A 28 -7.31 -1.30 -12.60
CA SER A 28 -6.67 -2.05 -11.52
C SER A 28 -7.57 -3.16 -10.96
N ALA A 29 -8.90 -2.97 -10.97
CA ALA A 29 -9.86 -4.03 -10.69
C ALA A 29 -9.82 -5.15 -11.74
N ALA A 30 -9.74 -4.81 -13.03
CA ALA A 30 -9.64 -5.82 -14.09
C ALA A 30 -8.31 -6.58 -14.05
N ALA A 31 -7.19 -5.89 -13.84
CA ALA A 31 -5.88 -6.52 -13.69
C ALA A 31 -5.85 -7.50 -12.50
N LEU A 32 -6.58 -7.19 -11.43
CA LEU A 32 -6.66 -8.04 -10.26
C LEU A 32 -7.37 -9.38 -10.54
N LEU A 33 -8.33 -9.42 -11.49
CA LEU A 33 -9.03 -10.67 -11.83
C LEU A 33 -8.11 -11.76 -12.38
N VAL A 34 -6.95 -11.38 -12.94
CA VAL A 34 -5.94 -12.34 -13.39
C VAL A 34 -5.31 -13.08 -12.20
N LEU A 35 -5.15 -12.39 -11.07
CA LEU A 35 -4.52 -12.93 -9.85
C LEU A 35 -5.55 -13.51 -8.87
N LYS A 36 -6.71 -12.87 -8.79
CA LYS A 36 -7.81 -13.20 -7.88
C LYS A 36 -9.16 -13.12 -8.60
N PRO A 37 -9.50 -14.10 -9.44
CA PRO A 37 -10.77 -14.09 -10.17
C PRO A 37 -11.99 -14.13 -9.23
N SER A 38 -11.84 -14.69 -8.03
CA SER A 38 -12.90 -14.73 -7.00
C SER A 38 -13.29 -13.37 -6.44
N THR A 39 -12.53 -12.30 -6.73
CA THR A 39 -12.84 -10.94 -6.26
C THR A 39 -13.69 -10.15 -7.24
N ALA A 40 -14.22 -10.80 -8.29
CA ALA A 40 -15.11 -10.17 -9.25
C ALA A 40 -16.40 -9.68 -8.59
N VAL A 41 -16.75 -8.42 -8.86
CA VAL A 41 -18.01 -7.80 -8.43
C VAL A 41 -18.54 -6.89 -9.52
N ALA A 42 -19.82 -6.53 -9.42
CA ALA A 42 -20.42 -5.54 -10.30
C ALA A 42 -19.77 -4.14 -10.11
N PRO A 43 -19.51 -3.39 -11.19
CA PRO A 43 -19.00 -2.02 -11.09
C PRO A 43 -19.87 -1.12 -10.22
N SER A 44 -19.24 -0.26 -9.43
CA SER A 44 -19.91 0.72 -8.55
C SER A 44 -19.24 2.09 -8.64
N THR A 45 -19.86 3.11 -8.06
CA THR A 45 -19.28 4.45 -7.91
C THR A 45 -18.42 4.59 -6.65
N ASP A 46 -18.55 3.66 -5.70
CA ASP A 46 -17.74 3.65 -4.48
C ASP A 46 -16.45 2.88 -4.68
N TYR A 47 -15.34 3.46 -4.22
CA TYR A 47 -14.00 2.93 -4.41
C TYR A 47 -13.24 2.78 -3.09
N LYS A 48 -12.18 1.99 -3.11
CA LYS A 48 -11.18 1.89 -2.04
C LYS A 48 -9.82 1.54 -2.63
N CYS A 49 -8.74 1.85 -1.92
CA CYS A 49 -7.40 1.49 -2.35
C CYS A 49 -7.01 0.09 -1.86
N TYR A 50 -6.08 -0.54 -2.56
CA TYR A 50 -5.38 -1.73 -2.08
C TYR A 50 -3.86 -1.60 -2.23
N HIS A 51 -3.16 -2.39 -1.42
CA HIS A 51 -1.75 -2.64 -1.50
C HIS A 51 -1.52 -4.13 -1.34
N LEU A 52 -1.13 -4.77 -2.44
CA LEU A 52 -0.85 -6.19 -2.54
C LEU A 52 0.64 -6.39 -2.82
N ARG A 53 1.32 -7.16 -1.98
CA ARG A 53 2.70 -7.60 -2.21
C ARG A 53 2.70 -9.08 -2.52
N ILE A 54 3.27 -9.41 -3.67
CA ILE A 54 3.47 -10.79 -4.12
C ILE A 54 4.96 -11.09 -4.15
N GLU A 55 5.31 -12.35 -3.89
CA GLU A 55 6.67 -12.86 -4.01
C GLU A 55 6.69 -14.06 -4.95
N GLU A 56 7.71 -14.11 -5.80
CA GLU A 56 8.03 -15.29 -6.57
C GLU A 56 8.81 -16.28 -5.69
N SER A 57 8.35 -17.52 -5.64
CA SER A 57 8.79 -18.56 -4.71
C SER A 57 10.24 -18.96 -4.95
N ASP A 58 10.68 -18.91 -6.21
CA ASP A 58 12.02 -19.37 -6.63
C ASP A 58 13.08 -18.28 -6.49
N SER A 59 12.73 -17.03 -6.84
CA SER A 59 13.67 -15.89 -6.86
C SER A 59 13.59 -15.01 -5.60
N LYS A 60 12.56 -15.20 -4.76
CA LYS A 60 12.17 -14.28 -3.66
C LYS A 60 11.99 -12.83 -4.10
N LYS A 61 11.83 -12.57 -5.40
CA LYS A 61 11.61 -11.23 -5.93
C LYS A 61 10.21 -10.78 -5.53
N ALA A 62 10.13 -9.66 -4.83
CA ALA A 62 8.87 -9.07 -4.42
C ALA A 62 8.38 -8.04 -5.44
N THR A 63 7.12 -8.13 -5.82
CA THR A 63 6.41 -7.12 -6.61
C THR A 63 5.31 -6.51 -5.77
N ILE A 64 5.20 -5.18 -5.80
CA ILE A 64 4.15 -4.43 -5.13
C ILE A 64 3.15 -3.98 -6.19
N ILE A 65 1.88 -4.28 -5.96
CA ILE A 65 0.76 -3.88 -6.79
C ILE A 65 -0.14 -3.00 -5.93
N LYS A 66 -0.32 -1.76 -6.38
CA LYS A 66 -1.19 -0.77 -5.77
C LYS A 66 -2.24 -0.36 -6.78
N GLY A 67 -3.45 -0.10 -6.31
CA GLY A 67 -4.52 0.34 -7.17
C GLY A 67 -5.77 0.71 -6.40
N CYS A 68 -6.84 0.94 -7.15
CA CYS A 68 -8.17 1.21 -6.63
C CYS A 68 -9.15 0.17 -7.15
N ILE A 69 -10.11 -0.20 -6.34
CA ILE A 69 -11.10 -1.23 -6.65
C ILE A 69 -12.46 -0.71 -6.25
N TYR A 70 -13.50 -1.34 -6.76
CA TYR A 70 -14.84 -1.12 -6.24
C TYR A 70 -14.89 -1.52 -4.76
N LYS A 71 -15.61 -0.74 -3.95
CA LYS A 71 -15.68 -0.95 -2.49
C LYS A 71 -16.16 -2.35 -2.10
N ALA A 72 -17.01 -2.96 -2.94
CA ALA A 72 -17.49 -4.33 -2.79
C ALA A 72 -16.44 -5.42 -3.07
N GLN A 73 -15.37 -5.13 -3.81
CA GLN A 73 -14.30 -6.11 -4.05
C GLN A 73 -13.49 -6.35 -2.79
N ASN A 74 -13.14 -7.60 -2.48
CA ASN A 74 -12.26 -7.90 -1.35
C ASN A 74 -10.97 -8.58 -1.82
N VAL A 75 -9.95 -7.78 -2.13
CA VAL A 75 -8.63 -8.25 -2.59
C VAL A 75 -7.90 -9.08 -1.55
N CYS A 76 -8.14 -8.84 -0.27
CA CYS A 76 -7.44 -9.53 0.81
C CYS A 76 -8.23 -10.75 1.30
N ASP A 77 -9.34 -11.08 0.63
CA ASP A 77 -10.07 -12.30 0.91
C ASP A 77 -9.31 -13.51 0.36
N GLY A 78 -8.93 -14.41 1.27
CA GLY A 78 -8.08 -15.56 0.98
C GLY A 78 -6.65 -15.20 0.55
N LYS A 79 -5.67 -15.97 1.01
CA LYS A 79 -4.32 -15.91 0.43
C LYS A 79 -4.29 -16.73 -0.85
N PHE A 80 -3.74 -16.18 -1.93
CA PHE A 80 -3.55 -16.95 -3.16
C PHE A 80 -2.09 -17.39 -3.30
N LYS A 81 -1.94 -18.57 -3.90
CA LYS A 81 -0.69 -19.10 -4.42
C LYS A 81 -1.01 -19.66 -5.80
N VAL A 82 -0.50 -19.02 -6.84
CA VAL A 82 -0.68 -19.44 -8.23
C VAL A 82 0.71 -19.65 -8.81
N ASP A 83 0.97 -20.86 -9.28
CA ASP A 83 2.28 -21.28 -9.80
C ASP A 83 3.43 -20.97 -8.83
N THR A 84 4.36 -20.11 -9.26
CA THR A 84 5.51 -19.64 -8.48
C THR A 84 5.18 -18.39 -7.67
N VAL A 85 4.04 -17.74 -7.83
CA VAL A 85 3.70 -16.48 -7.16
C VAL A 85 2.82 -16.70 -5.93
N ARG A 86 3.19 -16.08 -4.81
CA ARG A 86 2.39 -16.10 -3.57
C ARG A 86 2.13 -14.70 -3.04
N GLU A 87 0.97 -14.50 -2.43
CA GLU A 87 0.70 -13.32 -1.63
C GLU A 87 1.49 -13.35 -0.32
N VAL A 88 2.19 -12.26 0.00
CA VAL A 88 2.89 -12.09 1.28
C VAL A 88 2.36 -10.96 2.14
N PHE A 89 1.70 -9.97 1.53
CA PHE A 89 1.04 -8.89 2.24
C PHE A 89 -0.15 -8.37 1.44
N CYS A 90 -1.25 -8.09 2.12
CA CYS A 90 -2.40 -7.42 1.54
C CYS A 90 -2.98 -6.43 2.56
N SER A 91 -3.32 -5.23 2.10
CA SER A 91 -4.09 -4.27 2.87
C SER A 91 -5.06 -3.51 1.96
N GLN A 92 -6.15 -3.04 2.55
CA GLN A 92 -7.18 -2.21 1.91
C GLN A 92 -7.53 -1.04 2.82
N CYS A 93 -7.94 0.07 2.24
CA CYS A 93 -8.35 1.24 2.99
C CYS A 93 -9.23 2.17 2.14
N ASP A 94 -10.14 2.88 2.80
CA ASP A 94 -11.22 3.65 2.17
C ASP A 94 -10.87 5.13 1.91
N GLN A 95 -9.68 5.57 2.32
CA GLN A 95 -9.24 6.96 2.16
C GLN A 95 -8.37 7.08 0.90
N ASP A 96 -8.48 8.18 0.16
CA ASP A 96 -7.55 8.41 -0.96
C ASP A 96 -6.09 8.39 -0.49
N GLU A 97 -5.20 7.92 -1.37
CA GLU A 97 -3.75 7.81 -1.13
C GLU A 97 -3.34 6.92 0.07
N CYS A 98 -4.28 6.23 0.71
CA CYS A 98 -4.00 5.46 1.93
C CYS A 98 -3.08 4.25 1.70
N ASN A 99 -2.92 3.84 0.45
CA ASN A 99 -1.99 2.78 0.02
C ASN A 99 -0.54 3.28 -0.20
N ALA A 100 -0.25 4.55 0.12
CA ALA A 100 1.09 5.11 0.09
C ALA A 100 2.01 4.41 1.11
N ALA A 101 3.25 4.13 0.69
CA ALA A 101 4.26 3.54 1.59
C ALA A 101 4.57 4.46 2.78
N GLY A 102 4.43 5.78 2.61
CA GLY A 102 4.69 6.78 3.65
C GLY A 102 3.77 6.68 4.87
N ARG A 103 2.55 6.14 4.72
CA ARG A 103 1.60 6.00 5.84
C ARG A 103 2.11 5.02 6.90
N PHE A 104 2.74 3.93 6.48
CA PHE A 104 3.32 2.93 7.38
C PHE A 104 4.53 3.47 8.14
N ILE A 105 5.36 4.29 7.50
CA ILE A 105 6.52 4.94 8.15
C ILE A 105 6.07 5.97 9.18
N SER A 106 5.07 6.79 8.83
CA SER A 106 4.54 7.83 9.71
C SER A 106 3.93 7.24 10.99
N GLN A 107 3.12 6.20 10.88
CA GLN A 107 2.52 5.54 12.06
C GLN A 107 3.57 4.96 13.01
N TRP A 108 4.66 4.41 12.48
CA TRP A 108 5.73 3.85 13.32
C TRP A 108 6.50 4.93 14.09
N LYS A 109 6.72 6.11 13.48
CA LYS A 109 7.32 7.27 14.16
C LYS A 109 6.44 7.78 15.30
N VAL A 110 5.14 7.94 15.07
CA VAL A 110 4.19 8.40 16.10
C VAL A 110 4.15 7.40 17.26
N LEU A 111 4.00 6.11 16.95
CA LEU A 111 3.97 5.05 17.97
C LEU A 111 5.25 5.06 18.82
N SER A 112 6.42 5.20 18.18
CA SER A 112 7.71 5.23 18.88
C SER A 112 7.82 6.44 19.82
N LEU A 113 7.43 7.63 19.36
CA LEU A 113 7.43 8.85 20.16
C LEU A 113 6.49 8.74 21.36
N THR A 114 5.31 8.14 21.18
CA THR A 114 4.37 7.90 22.28
C THR A 114 4.94 6.93 23.31
N PHE A 115 5.57 5.83 22.89
CA PHE A 115 6.25 4.92 23.81
C PHE A 115 7.39 5.58 24.58
N PHE A 116 8.21 6.40 23.90
CA PHE A 116 9.26 7.18 24.58
C PHE A 116 8.67 8.13 25.62
N ALA A 117 7.62 8.89 25.27
CA ALA A 117 6.97 9.80 26.20
C ALA A 117 6.38 9.08 27.43
N ILE A 118 5.75 7.91 27.23
CA ILE A 118 5.23 7.07 28.32
C ILE A 118 6.38 6.55 29.20
N ALA A 119 7.47 6.05 28.60
CA ALA A 119 8.64 5.60 29.35
C ALA A 119 9.23 6.74 30.19
N PHE A 120 9.42 7.93 29.63
CA PHE A 120 9.88 9.11 30.37
C PHE A 120 8.94 9.51 31.52
N TYR A 121 7.63 9.28 31.38
CA TYR A 121 6.67 9.54 32.44
C TYR A 121 6.79 8.53 33.60
N PHE A 122 7.04 7.25 33.31
CA PHE A 122 7.17 6.19 34.32
C PHE A 122 8.57 6.09 34.95
N PHE A 123 9.63 6.52 34.26
CA PHE A 123 11.01 6.53 34.75
C PHE A 123 11.45 7.89 35.32
N LYS A 124 10.49 8.73 35.72
CA LYS A 124 10.72 10.03 36.36
C LYS A 124 10.57 9.97 37.88
#